data_AF-A0AA84Z7J0-F1
#
_entry.id   AF-A0AA84Z7J0-F1
#
_cell.length_a   1.000
_cell.length_b   1.000
_cell.length_c   1.000
_cell.angle_alpha   90.00
_cell.angle_beta   90.00
_cell.angle_gamma   90.00
#
_symmetry.space_group_name_H-M   'P 1'
#
loop_
_entity.id
_entity.type
_entity.pdbx_description
1 polymer ?
#
loop_
_entity_poly.entity_id
_entity_poly.type
_entity_poly.pdbx_seq_one_letter_code
_entity_poly.pdbx_strand_id
1 'polypeptide(L)'
;MLPVTLLKAATNLPMLVELKSGETYNGHLVACDDWMNIHLKEVICTSRDGDRFWKMPECYIRGSIIKYLRIPDDVIDKVKEDLQLAKMRNRSQSADTGRGSFHRNKAREHSYVHMFTFIIVISLTSIL
;
A
#
# COMPACT_ATOMS: atom_id res chain seq x y z
N MET A 1 10.67 1.56 -3.22
CA MET A 1 9.52 1.91 -2.38
C MET A 1 9.45 0.89 -1.26
N LEU A 2 9.39 1.33 0.00
CA LEU A 2 9.17 0.41 1.11
C LEU A 2 7.68 0.03 1.14
N PRO A 3 7.32 -1.24 1.40
CA PRO A 3 5.91 -1.70 1.42
C PRO A 3 4.99 -0.87 2.32
N VAL A 4 5.49 -0.42 3.48
CA VAL A 4 4.74 0.44 4.41
C VAL A 4 4.47 1.83 3.82
N THR A 5 5.40 2.39 3.04
CA THR A 5 5.21 3.70 2.38
C THR A 5 4.10 3.64 1.35
N LEU A 6 4.03 2.55 0.58
CA LEU A 6 2.96 2.32 -0.37
C LEU A 6 1.59 2.26 0.33
N LEU A 7 1.53 1.54 1.45
CA LEU A 7 0.29 1.39 2.22
C LEU A 7 -0.15 2.72 2.87
N LYS A 8 0.79 3.54 3.35
CA LYS A 8 0.50 4.89 3.85
C LYS A 8 -0.07 5.80 2.75
N ALA A 9 0.43 5.70 1.51
CA ALA A 9 -0.14 6.42 0.37
C ALA A 9 -1.53 5.91 -0.05
N ALA A 10 -1.87 4.67 0.33
CA ALA A 10 -3.18 4.06 0.09
C ALA A 10 -4.27 4.49 1.10
N THR A 11 -3.98 5.46 1.98
CA THR A 11 -4.96 5.94 2.96
C THR A 11 -6.22 6.49 2.26
N ASN A 12 -7.37 6.21 2.85
CA ASN A 12 -8.73 6.47 2.36
C ASN A 12 -9.11 5.76 1.05
N LEU A 13 -8.34 4.78 0.59
CA LEU A 13 -8.69 3.97 -0.57
C LEU A 13 -9.27 2.61 -0.16
N PRO A 14 -10.18 2.05 -0.98
CA PRO A 14 -10.74 0.73 -0.73
C PRO A 14 -9.67 -0.34 -0.92
N MET A 15 -9.66 -1.35 -0.06
CA MET A 15 -8.76 -2.50 -0.18
C MET A 15 -9.37 -3.77 0.37
N LEU A 16 -8.87 -4.91 -0.13
CA LEU A 16 -9.19 -6.23 0.38
C LEU A 16 -7.99 -6.76 1.16
N VAL A 17 -8.25 -7.28 2.35
CA VAL A 17 -7.27 -7.88 3.26
C VAL A 17 -7.64 -9.35 3.45
N GLU A 18 -6.73 -10.28 3.12
CA GLU A 18 -6.89 -11.69 3.46
C GLU A 18 -6.03 -12.01 4.68
N LEU A 19 -6.65 -12.60 5.71
CA LEU A 19 -5.94 -13.07 6.89
C LEU A 19 -5.33 -14.45 6.66
N LYS A 20 -4.35 -14.82 7.47
CA LYS A 20 -3.81 -16.20 7.52
C LYS A 20 -4.88 -17.22 7.90
N SER A 21 -5.93 -16.79 8.60
CA SER A 21 -7.12 -17.59 8.88
C SER A 21 -8.03 -17.76 7.66
N GLY A 22 -7.77 -17.14 6.51
CA GLY A 22 -8.60 -17.26 5.30
C GLY A 22 -9.86 -16.39 5.30
N GLU A 23 -10.16 -15.69 6.39
CA GLU A 23 -11.18 -14.63 6.39
C GLU A 23 -10.71 -13.44 5.56
N THR A 24 -11.66 -12.76 4.92
CA THR A 24 -11.36 -11.55 4.13
C THR A 24 -12.11 -10.34 4.65
N TYR A 25 -11.43 -9.20 4.63
CA TYR A 25 -11.96 -7.92 5.09
C TYR A 25 -11.87 -6.93 3.93
N ASN A 26 -13.01 -6.41 3.48
CA ASN A 26 -13.09 -5.39 2.44
C ASN A 26 -13.55 -4.08 3.08
N GLY A 27 -12.75 -3.02 2.97
CA GLY A 27 -13.06 -1.72 3.56
C GLY A 27 -12.08 -0.64 3.13
N HIS A 28 -12.23 0.56 3.69
CA HIS A 28 -11.36 1.70 3.39
C HIS A 28 -10.25 1.80 4.44
N LEU A 29 -9.00 1.92 3.99
CA LEU A 29 -7.88 2.13 4.91
C LEU A 29 -7.97 3.50 5.58
N VAL A 30 -7.98 3.53 6.91
CA VAL A 30 -7.93 4.75 7.71
C VAL A 30 -6.50 5.05 8.14
N ALA A 31 -5.77 4.04 8.61
CA ALA A 31 -4.40 4.19 9.07
C ALA A 31 -3.62 2.87 8.97
N CYS A 32 -2.31 2.98 8.84
CA CYS A 32 -1.35 1.87 8.93
C CYS A 32 -0.12 2.31 9.72
N ASP A 33 0.34 1.47 10.65
CA ASP A 33 1.59 1.67 11.38
C ASP A 33 2.79 0.96 10.73
N ASP A 34 3.97 1.07 11.35
CA ASP A 34 5.20 0.48 10.84
C ASP A 34 5.25 -1.07 11.00
N TRP A 35 4.36 -1.64 11.81
CA TRP A 35 4.17 -3.09 11.97
C TRP A 35 3.08 -3.66 11.06
N MET A 36 2.55 -2.85 10.14
CA MET A 36 1.43 -3.18 9.27
C MET A 36 0.13 -3.52 10.02
N ASN A 37 -0.04 -3.03 11.25
CA ASN A 37 -1.37 -3.00 11.84
C ASN A 37 -2.19 -1.96 11.10
N ILE A 38 -3.43 -2.31 10.75
CA ILE A 38 -4.30 -1.49 9.92
C ILE A 38 -5.62 -1.22 10.62
N HIS A 39 -6.13 -0.01 10.42
CA HIS A 39 -7.47 0.41 10.78
C HIS A 39 -8.28 0.58 9.52
N LEU A 40 -9.41 -0.12 9.43
CA LEU A 40 -10.35 -0.05 8.31
C LEU A 40 -11.68 0.52 8.79
N LYS A 41 -12.38 1.23 7.89
CA LYS A 41 -13.77 1.67 8.07
C LYS A 41 -14.68 1.11 6.99
N GLU A 42 -15.98 1.06 7.29
CA GLU A 42 -17.05 0.58 6.41
C GLU A 42 -16.76 -0.83 5.89
N VAL A 43 -16.51 -1.75 6.83
CA VAL A 43 -15.90 -3.04 6.56
C VAL A 43 -16.95 -4.12 6.33
N ILE A 44 -16.73 -4.94 5.31
CA ILE A 44 -17.43 -6.20 5.09
C ILE A 44 -16.42 -7.32 5.34
N CYS A 45 -16.66 -8.11 6.39
CA CYS A 45 -15.93 -9.34 6.67
C CYS A 45 -16.65 -10.52 6.00
N THR A 46 -15.90 -11.40 5.35
CA THR A 46 -16.37 -12.65 4.77
C THR A 46 -15.69 -13.82 5.47
N SER A 47 -16.46 -14.83 5.85
CA SER A 47 -15.93 -16.08 6.42
C SER A 47 -14.97 -16.76 5.45
N ARG A 48 -14.09 -17.63 5.98
CA ARG A 48 -13.21 -18.47 5.16
C ARG A 48 -13.98 -19.27 4.10
N ASP A 49 -15.15 -19.78 4.46
CA ASP A 49 -15.97 -20.63 3.58
C ASP A 49 -16.79 -19.81 2.56
N GLY A 50 -16.79 -18.48 2.66
CA GLY A 50 -17.49 -17.58 1.73
C GLY A 50 -19.01 -17.49 1.94
N ASP A 51 -19.53 -18.14 2.98
CA ASP A 51 -20.96 -18.32 3.22
C ASP A 51 -21.58 -17.25 4.14
N ARG A 52 -20.76 -16.57 4.94
CA ARG A 52 -21.20 -15.61 5.96
C ARG A 52 -20.50 -14.28 5.78
N PHE A 53 -21.29 -13.22 5.95
CA PHE A 53 -20.86 -11.85 5.78
C PHE A 53 -21.29 -11.02 6.98
N TRP A 54 -20.37 -10.19 7.48
CA TRP A 54 -20.62 -9.26 8.58
C TRP A 54 -20.25 -7.85 8.15
N LYS A 55 -21.15 -6.90 8.42
CA LYS A 55 -20.86 -5.48 8.25
C LYS A 55 -20.43 -4.89 9.58
N MET A 56 -19.36 -4.12 9.56
CA MET A 56 -18.80 -3.47 10.73
C MET A 56 -18.46 -2.03 10.38
N PRO A 57 -18.75 -1.05 11.25
CA PRO A 57 -18.41 0.35 10.99
C PRO A 57 -16.89 0.52 10.92
N GLU A 58 -16.14 -0.16 11.79
CA GLU A 58 -14.69 -0.12 11.83
C GLU A 58 -14.11 -1.48 12.25
N CYS A 59 -12.86 -1.73 11.87
CA CYS A 59 -12.12 -2.93 12.25
C CYS A 59 -10.62 -2.59 12.41
N TYR A 60 -9.99 -3.15 13.44
CA TYR A 60 -8.54 -3.10 13.63
C TYR A 60 -7.94 -4.49 13.42
N ILE A 61 -6.96 -4.59 12.52
CA ILE A 61 -6.32 -5.85 12.15
C ILE A 61 -4.83 -5.75 12.46
N ARG A 62 -4.31 -6.75 13.18
CA ARG A 62 -2.89 -6.84 13.51
C ARG A 62 -2.08 -7.30 12.27
N GLY A 63 -0.97 -6.63 11.96
CA GLY A 63 -0.18 -6.92 10.77
C GLY A 63 0.36 -8.35 10.71
N SER A 64 0.66 -8.96 11.86
CA SER A 64 1.21 -10.31 11.94
C SER A 64 0.27 -11.42 11.46
N ILE A 65 -1.05 -11.17 11.46
CA ILE A 65 -2.06 -12.14 11.03
C ILE A 65 -2.52 -11.93 9.59
N ILE A 66 -2.06 -10.87 8.92
CA ILE A 66 -2.34 -10.61 7.51
C ILE A 66 -1.56 -11.63 6.67
N LYS A 67 -2.15 -12.07 5.55
CA LYS A 67 -1.50 -12.89 4.53
C LYS A 67 -1.12 -12.04 3.32
N TYR A 68 -2.06 -11.27 2.79
CA TYR A 68 -1.81 -10.29 1.74
C TYR A 68 -2.88 -9.18 1.72
N LEU A 69 -2.57 -8.10 1.00
CA LEU A 69 -3.45 -6.95 0.74
C LEU A 69 -3.62 -6.79 -0.78
N ARG A 70 -4.84 -6.53 -1.25
CA ARG A 70 -5.11 -6.05 -2.61
C ARG A 70 -5.26 -4.55 -2.57
N ILE A 71 -4.28 -3.86 -3.13
CA ILE A 71 -4.22 -2.40 -3.19
C ILE A 71 -4.73 -1.96 -4.57
N PRO A 72 -5.55 -0.91 -4.67
CA PRO A 72 -6.02 -0.39 -5.96
C PRO A 72 -4.87 0.27 -6.74
N ASP A 73 -4.94 0.20 -8.06
CA ASP A 73 -3.89 0.73 -8.96
C ASP A 73 -3.72 2.26 -8.82
N ASP A 74 -4.77 2.98 -8.44
CA ASP A 74 -4.77 4.44 -8.20
C ASP A 74 -3.71 4.89 -7.18
N VAL A 75 -3.25 3.99 -6.31
CA VAL A 75 -2.18 4.29 -5.34
C VAL A 75 -0.88 4.63 -6.03
N ILE A 76 -0.60 4.04 -7.19
CA ILE A 76 0.66 4.24 -7.92
C ILE A 76 0.80 5.70 -8.34
N ASP A 77 -0.30 6.31 -8.79
CA ASP A 77 -0.30 7.70 -9.23
C ASP A 77 -0.11 8.64 -8.03
N LYS A 78 -0.76 8.36 -6.89
CA LYS A 78 -0.53 9.10 -5.63
C LYS A 78 0.92 9.04 -5.16
N VAL A 79 1.53 7.85 -5.17
CA VAL A 79 2.93 7.67 -4.77
C VAL A 79 3.88 8.42 -5.70
N LYS A 80 3.60 8.44 -7.01
CA LYS A 80 4.40 9.21 -7.98
C LYS A 80 4.29 10.71 -7.72
N GLU A 81 3.11 11.21 -7.39
CA GLU A 81 2.88 12.61 -7.02
C GLU A 81 3.63 12.98 -5.73
N ASP A 82 3.49 12.18 -4.67
CA ASP A 82 4.18 12.40 -3.39
C ASP A 82 5.72 12.43 -3.56
N LEU A 83 6.27 11.53 -4.37
CA LEU A 83 7.69 11.52 -4.70
C LEU A 83 8.14 12.77 -5.44
N GLN A 84 7.32 13.27 -6.36
CA GLN A 84 7.63 14.48 -7.12
C GLN A 84 7.61 15.70 -6.20
N LEU A 85 6.61 15.81 -5.32
CA LEU A 85 6.52 16.87 -4.31
C LEU A 85 7.71 16.84 -3.35
N ALA A 86 8.12 15.67 -2.88
CA ALA A 86 9.30 15.53 -2.03
C ALA A 86 10.60 15.99 -2.72
N LYS A 87 10.76 15.67 -4.02
CA LYS A 87 11.91 16.12 -4.84
C LYS A 87 11.88 17.64 -5.07
N MET A 88 10.71 18.23 -5.29
CA MET A 88 10.55 19.68 -5.44
C MET A 88 10.93 20.41 -4.14
N ARG A 89 10.53 19.88 -2.98
CA ARG A 89 10.88 20.45 -1.67
C ARG A 89 12.40 20.41 -1.39
N ASN A 90 13.08 19.34 -1.81
CA ASN A 90 14.54 19.27 -1.70
C ASN A 90 15.26 20.20 -2.68
N ARG A 91 14.69 20.48 -3.86
CA ARG A 91 15.27 21.46 -4.80
C ARG A 91 15.17 22.91 -4.32
N SER A 92 14.13 23.27 -3.56
CA SER A 92 14.03 24.61 -2.95
C SER A 92 15.07 24.88 -1.85
N GLN A 93 15.75 23.84 -1.32
CA GLN A 93 16.89 24.00 -0.40
C GLN A 93 18.26 24.00 -1.09
N SER A 94 18.33 23.72 -2.40
CA SER A 94 19.61 23.61 -3.14
C SER A 94 19.72 24.58 -4.32
N ALA A 95 18.87 25.61 -4.37
CA ALA A 95 18.88 26.62 -5.43
C ALA A 95 20.00 27.68 -5.28
N ASP A 96 21.21 27.26 -4.88
CA ASP A 96 22.44 28.06 -4.98
C ASP A 96 23.60 27.33 -5.68
N THR A 97 23.36 26.28 -6.48
CA THR A 97 24.43 25.79 -7.35
C THR A 97 23.95 25.06 -8.61
N GLY A 98 24.23 25.66 -9.77
CA GLY A 98 24.77 24.92 -10.91
C GLY A 98 23.80 24.33 -11.93
N ARG A 99 23.78 24.96 -13.11
CA ARG A 99 23.28 24.45 -14.40
C ARG A 99 23.80 23.04 -14.72
N GLY A 100 22.95 22.18 -15.31
CA GLY A 100 23.42 20.93 -15.93
C GLY A 100 22.31 20.03 -16.48
N SER A 101 22.11 20.11 -17.80
CA SER A 101 21.48 19.17 -18.76
C SER A 101 21.24 17.74 -18.28
N PHE A 102 20.07 17.13 -18.54
CA PHE A 102 19.99 15.67 -18.76
C PHE A 102 18.81 15.20 -19.63
N HIS A 103 19.17 14.19 -20.43
CA HIS A 103 18.39 13.47 -21.42
C HIS A 103 17.23 12.65 -20.84
N ARG A 104 16.16 12.59 -21.63
CA ARG A 104 14.92 11.84 -21.39
C ARG A 104 15.11 10.37 -21.80
N ASN A 105 15.15 9.46 -20.83
CA ASN A 105 14.92 8.03 -21.05
C ASN A 105 13.63 7.60 -20.36
N LYS A 106 12.56 7.45 -21.16
CA LYS A 106 11.23 6.96 -20.74
C LYS A 106 11.01 5.61 -21.40
N ALA A 107 11.41 4.53 -20.73
CA ALA A 107 10.95 3.16 -21.01
C ALA A 107 11.55 2.21 -19.98
N ARG A 108 10.90 2.02 -18.81
CA ARG A 108 11.13 0.86 -17.92
C ARG A 108 10.24 0.70 -16.68
N GLU A 109 9.10 1.42 -16.56
CA GLU A 109 8.26 1.32 -15.36
C GLU A 109 7.11 0.29 -15.42
N HIS A 110 6.78 -0.26 -16.60
CA HIS A 110 5.60 -1.14 -16.74
C HIS A 110 5.77 -2.55 -16.16
N SER A 111 6.99 -2.97 -15.82
CA SER A 111 7.26 -4.35 -15.36
C SER A 111 7.24 -4.52 -13.85
N TYR A 112 7.30 -3.43 -13.06
CA TYR A 112 7.29 -3.53 -11.60
C TYR A 112 5.89 -3.64 -11.03
N VAL A 113 4.90 -3.00 -11.67
CA VAL A 113 3.54 -2.90 -11.15
C VAL A 113 2.86 -4.27 -11.05
N HIS A 114 2.94 -5.08 -12.11
CA HIS A 114 2.38 -6.44 -12.10
C HIS A 114 3.13 -7.42 -11.16
N MET A 115 4.39 -7.13 -10.80
CA MET A 115 5.14 -7.93 -9.83
C MET A 115 4.82 -7.50 -8.39
N PHE A 116 4.50 -6.23 -8.15
CA PHE A 116 4.17 -5.70 -6.82
C PHE A 116 2.76 -6.04 -6.34
N THR A 117 1.78 -6.18 -7.24
CA THR A 117 0.41 -6.62 -6.86
C THR A 117 0.41 -8.03 -6.25
N PHE A 118 1.43 -8.85 -6.57
CA PHE A 118 1.61 -10.17 -5.96
C PHE A 118 2.55 -10.18 -4.75
N ILE A 119 3.49 -9.24 -4.62
CA ILE A 119 4.55 -9.24 -3.58
C ILE A 119 4.28 -8.17 -2.51
N ILE A 120 3.12 -8.22 -1.89
CA ILE A 120 3.04 -8.01 -0.43
C ILE A 120 2.77 -9.40 0.19
N VAL A 121 3.48 -10.41 -0.31
CA VAL A 121 3.58 -11.72 0.34
C VAL A 121 4.43 -11.53 1.58
N ILE A 122 3.78 -11.64 2.72
CA ILE A 122 4.36 -11.81 4.05
C ILE A 122 5.12 -13.15 4.09
N SER A 123 6.24 -13.25 3.37
CA SER A 123 7.04 -14.50 3.26
C SER A 123 8.54 -14.32 3.51
N LEU A 124 9.01 -13.16 3.98
CA LEU A 124 10.42 -13.01 4.37
C LEU A 124 10.66 -12.81 5.88
N THR A 125 9.61 -12.82 6.71
CA THR A 125 9.73 -12.75 8.18
C THR A 125 9.12 -13.96 8.90
N SER A 126 8.95 -15.09 8.21
CA SER A 126 8.53 -16.36 8.83
C SER A 126 9.41 -17.56 8.46
N ILE A 127 10.64 -17.34 7.96
CA ILE A 127 11.64 -18.40 7.68
C ILE A 127 13.02 -18.08 8.33
N LEU A 128 13.06 -17.23 9.36
CA LEU A 128 14.22 -17.14 10.27
C LEU A 128 13.71 -17.14 11.71
#